data_AF-A0A9D6XU45-F1
#
_entry.id   AF-A0A9D6XU45-F1
#
_cell.length_a   1.000
_cell.length_b   1.000
_cell.length_c   1.000
_cell.angle_alpha   90.00
_cell.angle_beta   90.00
_cell.angle_gamma   90.00
#
_symmetry.space_group_name_H-M   'P 1'
#
loop_
_entity.id
_entity.type
_entity.pdbx_description
1 polymer ?
#
loop_
_entity_poly.entity_id
_entity_poly.type
_entity_poly.pdbx_seq_one_letter_code
_entity_poly.pdbx_strand_id
1 'polypeptide(L)'
;MTSTQATMVGTVGATVLRIILTGLASFILLLEANGYAVNFQTLAVTKVGLLVVSAQPATATVTVDNVTIKQQQTQWITKLPAGTYTVSASTPGYQTWRNPVQIESGMSRAYPSVWLFLATPIVTDVRPATARELFAPLVDETLKVDGTEIWHTMRGQSKLITRYFEPVQSAVMVGSEHVAVQIGSTIHILDMDGTNDQVLMTLPDKRQRRLLVPDDRTLGLLDGTQVTIYRIR
;
A
#
# COMPACT_ATOMS: atom_id res chain seq x y z
N MET A 1 69.56 -22.54 -1.32
CA MET A 1 68.25 -23.22 -1.39
C MET A 1 67.17 -22.61 -0.47
N THR A 2 67.38 -21.42 0.09
CA THR A 2 66.51 -20.87 1.16
C THR A 2 65.51 -19.80 0.70
N SER A 3 65.77 -19.07 -0.40
CA SER A 3 64.86 -17.99 -0.86
C SER A 3 63.62 -18.50 -1.59
N THR A 4 63.74 -19.51 -2.45
CA THR A 4 62.63 -20.05 -3.26
C THR A 4 61.57 -20.78 -2.42
N GLN A 5 61.98 -21.48 -1.35
CA GLN A 5 61.05 -22.17 -0.46
C GLN A 5 60.22 -21.18 0.38
N ALA A 6 60.81 -20.08 0.84
CA ALA A 6 60.09 -19.05 1.58
C ALA A 6 59.03 -18.35 0.72
N THR A 7 59.35 -18.03 -0.55
CA THR A 7 58.39 -17.44 -1.50
C THR A 7 57.25 -18.40 -1.87
N MET A 8 57.54 -19.70 -2.00
CA MET A 8 56.54 -20.74 -2.23
C MET A 8 55.56 -20.87 -1.05
N VAL A 9 56.06 -20.94 0.19
CA VAL A 9 55.21 -21.02 1.40
C VAL A 9 54.34 -19.78 1.55
N GLY A 10 54.87 -18.58 1.28
CA GLY A 10 54.09 -17.34 1.28
C GLY A 10 52.98 -17.32 0.22
N THR A 11 53.25 -17.86 -0.97
CA THR A 11 52.27 -17.92 -2.07
C THR A 11 51.17 -18.96 -1.80
N VAL A 12 51.52 -20.13 -1.26
CA VAL A 12 50.56 -21.16 -0.84
C VAL A 12 49.67 -20.64 0.29
N GLY A 13 50.25 -20.02 1.32
CA GLY A 13 49.50 -19.42 2.43
C GLY A 13 48.53 -18.34 1.96
N ALA A 14 48.97 -17.44 1.08
CA ALA A 14 48.11 -16.41 0.49
C ALA A 14 46.97 -17.02 -0.36
N THR A 15 47.23 -18.11 -1.07
CA THR A 15 46.21 -18.81 -1.89
C THR A 15 45.15 -19.47 -1.01
N VAL A 16 45.56 -20.17 0.06
CA VAL A 16 44.63 -20.78 1.02
C VAL A 16 43.76 -19.71 1.68
N LEU A 17 44.35 -18.60 2.10
CA LEU A 17 43.60 -17.48 2.68
C LEU A 17 42.54 -16.92 1.71
N ARG A 18 42.89 -16.75 0.44
CA ARG A 18 41.93 -16.29 -0.59
C ARG A 18 40.77 -17.26 -0.77
N ILE A 19 41.02 -18.57 -0.79
CA ILE A 19 39.97 -19.58 -0.91
C ILE A 19 39.01 -19.49 0.28
N ILE A 20 39.54 -19.36 1.50
CA ILE A 20 38.74 -19.23 2.71
C ILE A 20 37.89 -17.95 2.66
N LEU A 21 38.49 -16.80 2.32
CA LEU A 21 37.77 -15.53 2.24
C LEU A 21 36.66 -15.56 1.18
N THR A 22 36.93 -16.13 0.01
CA THR A 22 35.93 -16.28 -1.06
C THR A 22 34.82 -17.25 -0.66
N GLY A 23 35.15 -18.35 0.02
CA GLY A 23 34.18 -19.30 0.55
C GLY A 23 33.25 -18.66 1.59
N LEU A 24 33.82 -17.91 2.53
CA LEU A 24 33.07 -17.17 3.54
C LEU A 24 32.17 -16.10 2.92
N ALA A 25 32.70 -15.31 1.98
CA ALA A 25 31.92 -14.31 1.27
C ALA A 25 30.75 -14.95 0.49
N SER A 26 31.00 -16.05 -0.22
CA SER A 26 29.96 -16.81 -0.93
C SER A 26 28.89 -17.35 0.02
N PHE A 27 29.30 -17.86 1.18
CA PHE A 27 28.37 -18.36 2.19
C PHE A 27 27.50 -17.25 2.78
N ILE A 28 28.08 -16.07 3.07
CA ILE A 28 27.33 -14.90 3.53
C ILE A 28 26.33 -14.43 2.47
N LEU A 29 26.72 -14.40 1.20
CA LEU A 29 25.80 -14.05 0.11
C LEU A 29 24.64 -15.05 0.00
N LEU A 30 24.89 -16.34 0.21
CA LEU A 30 23.83 -17.35 0.25
C LEU A 30 22.87 -17.10 1.41
N LEU A 31 23.39 -16.75 2.59
CA LEU A 31 22.56 -16.36 3.74
C LEU A 31 21.69 -15.13 3.40
N GLU A 32 22.27 -14.07 2.86
CA GLU A 32 21.53 -12.86 2.48
C GLU A 32 20.46 -13.14 1.40
N ALA A 33 20.79 -13.95 0.39
CA ALA A 33 19.85 -14.38 -0.64
C ALA A 33 18.67 -15.19 -0.09
N ASN A 34 18.85 -15.88 1.05
CA ASN A 34 17.81 -16.64 1.73
C ASN A 34 17.14 -15.84 2.87
N GLY A 35 17.33 -14.52 2.92
CA GLY A 35 16.67 -13.65 3.89
C GLY A 35 17.32 -13.65 5.27
N TYR A 36 18.64 -13.83 5.35
CA TYR A 36 19.39 -13.67 6.58
C TYR A 36 20.32 -12.45 6.52
N ALA A 37 20.31 -11.61 7.55
CA ALA A 37 21.29 -10.56 7.72
C ALA A 37 22.36 -11.00 8.73
N VAL A 38 23.63 -10.80 8.38
CA VAL A 38 24.77 -11.03 9.29
C VAL A 38 25.21 -9.70 9.89
N ASN A 39 25.23 -9.60 11.22
CA ASN A 39 25.83 -8.48 11.93
C ASN A 39 27.31 -8.80 12.20
N PHE A 40 28.24 -8.13 11.52
CA PHE A 40 29.68 -8.43 11.66
C PHE A 40 30.30 -8.01 13.00
N GLN A 41 29.62 -7.17 13.78
CA GLN A 41 30.08 -6.75 15.10
C GLN A 41 29.76 -7.82 16.15
N THR A 42 28.59 -8.45 16.05
CA THR A 42 28.11 -9.46 17.00
C THR A 42 28.18 -10.89 16.47
N LEU A 43 28.47 -11.05 15.17
CA LEU A 43 28.34 -12.29 14.40
C LEU A 43 26.94 -12.92 14.43
N ALA A 44 25.92 -12.14 14.82
CA ALA A 44 24.54 -12.60 14.85
C ALA A 44 23.97 -12.76 13.45
N VAL A 45 23.22 -13.84 13.23
CA VAL A 45 22.50 -14.12 11.99
C VAL A 45 21.00 -13.98 12.27
N THR A 46 20.35 -13.03 11.61
CA THR A 46 18.94 -12.68 11.85
C THR A 46 18.11 -12.87 10.60
N LYS A 47 16.91 -13.45 10.72
CA LYS A 47 15.95 -13.54 9.62
C LYS A 47 15.38 -12.16 9.32
N VAL A 48 15.40 -11.76 8.06
CA VAL A 48 14.97 -10.46 7.58
C VAL A 48 14.15 -10.57 6.30
N GLY A 49 13.33 -9.56 6.04
CA GLY A 49 12.61 -9.36 4.79
C GLY A 49 12.83 -7.97 4.21
N LEU A 50 12.10 -7.70 3.12
CA LEU A 50 12.07 -6.41 2.45
C LEU A 50 10.66 -5.82 2.51
N LEU A 51 10.54 -4.58 2.94
CA LEU A 51 9.30 -3.81 2.84
C LEU A 51 9.49 -2.64 1.86
N VAL A 52 8.60 -2.55 0.88
CA VAL A 52 8.54 -1.42 -0.07
C VAL A 52 7.21 -0.69 0.11
N VAL A 53 7.26 0.63 0.32
CA VAL A 53 6.06 1.46 0.49
C VAL A 53 6.17 2.65 -0.43
N SER A 54 5.15 2.86 -1.28
CA SER A 54 5.04 4.02 -2.15
C SER A 54 3.78 4.80 -1.78
N ALA A 55 3.97 5.99 -1.23
CA ALA A 55 2.90 6.83 -0.70
C ALA A 55 2.69 8.10 -1.53
N GLN A 56 1.43 8.48 -1.73
CA GLN A 56 1.04 9.71 -2.39
C GLN A 56 0.15 10.56 -1.48
N PRO A 57 0.38 11.89 -1.40
CA PRO A 57 1.36 12.69 -2.17
C PRO A 57 2.82 12.44 -1.75
N ALA A 58 3.78 12.86 -2.59
CA ALA A 58 5.21 12.64 -2.34
C ALA A 58 5.74 13.31 -1.05
N THR A 59 4.97 14.24 -0.46
CA THR A 59 5.23 14.86 0.84
C THR A 59 4.84 13.98 2.03
N ALA A 60 4.22 12.82 1.79
CA ALA A 60 3.85 11.88 2.84
C ALA A 60 5.09 11.36 3.58
N THR A 61 4.99 11.31 4.91
CA THR A 61 5.97 10.67 5.77
C THR A 61 5.52 9.26 6.08
N VAL A 62 6.38 8.28 5.81
CA VAL A 62 6.16 6.87 6.12
C VAL A 62 6.89 6.51 7.41
N THR A 63 6.19 5.81 8.31
CA THR A 63 6.78 5.27 9.54
C THR A 63 6.53 3.77 9.66
N VAL A 64 7.45 3.08 10.33
CA VAL A 64 7.34 1.67 10.73
C VAL A 64 7.46 1.63 12.25
N ASP A 65 6.44 1.17 12.95
CA ASP A 65 6.33 1.21 14.42
C ASP A 65 6.63 2.60 15.01
N ASN A 66 6.10 3.64 14.36
CA ASN A 66 6.28 5.06 14.68
C ASN A 66 7.71 5.59 14.49
N VAL A 67 8.63 4.80 13.93
CA VAL A 67 9.96 5.26 13.53
C VAL A 67 9.91 5.76 12.08
N THR A 68 10.26 7.02 11.86
CA THR A 68 10.34 7.61 10.52
C THR A 68 11.48 6.98 9.74
N ILE A 69 11.17 6.50 8.53
CA ILE A 69 12.16 5.90 7.63
C ILE A 69 12.87 7.01 6.85
N LYS A 70 12.18 7.64 5.88
CA LYS A 70 12.61 8.85 5.15
C LYS A 70 11.38 9.56 4.56
N GLN A 71 11.58 10.78 4.06
CA GLN A 71 10.58 11.55 3.30
C GLN A 71 10.88 11.46 1.80
N GLN A 72 10.47 10.36 1.20
CA GLN A 72 10.52 10.13 -0.25
C GLN A 72 9.25 9.38 -0.65
N GLN A 73 8.82 9.54 -1.90
CA GLN A 73 7.62 8.90 -2.42
C GLN A 73 7.68 7.37 -2.29
N THR A 74 8.82 6.75 -2.62
CA THR A 74 9.03 5.30 -2.48
C THR A 74 10.13 5.01 -1.45
N GLN A 75 9.80 4.20 -0.44
CA GLN A 75 10.69 3.77 0.63
C GLN A 75 11.06 2.30 0.47
N TRP A 76 12.36 2.02 0.52
CA TRP A 76 12.91 0.67 0.57
C TRP A 76 13.47 0.41 1.96
N ILE A 77 12.78 -0.44 2.73
CA ILE A 77 13.19 -0.82 4.09
C ILE A 77 13.78 -2.23 4.00
N THR A 78 15.11 -2.27 3.82
CA THR A 78 15.88 -3.51 3.70
C THR A 78 16.28 -4.03 5.07
N LYS A 79 16.54 -5.34 5.15
CA LYS A 79 17.03 -6.00 6.37
C LYS A 79 16.10 -5.80 7.59
N LEU A 80 14.79 -5.66 7.34
CA LEU A 80 13.79 -5.55 8.40
C LEU A 80 13.62 -6.93 9.05
N PRO A 81 13.83 -7.11 10.36
CA PRO A 81 13.67 -8.41 11.00
C PRO A 81 12.30 -9.04 10.72
N ALA A 82 12.25 -10.37 10.65
CA ALA A 82 10.97 -11.07 10.53
C ALA A 82 10.10 -10.77 11.76
N GLY A 83 8.85 -10.38 11.54
CA GLY A 83 7.96 -9.91 12.60
C GLY A 83 6.74 -9.15 12.06
N THR A 84 5.89 -8.69 12.98
CA THR A 84 4.74 -7.86 12.65
C THR A 84 5.05 -6.41 12.97
N TYR A 85 4.77 -5.54 12.02
CA TYR A 85 5.00 -4.10 12.11
C TYR A 85 3.73 -3.34 11.81
N THR A 86 3.61 -2.13 12.35
CA THR A 86 2.60 -1.17 11.92
C THR A 86 3.23 -0.17 10.98
N VAL A 87 2.82 -0.21 9.71
CA VAL A 87 3.23 0.78 8.72
C VAL A 87 2.18 1.87 8.70
N SER A 88 2.60 3.14 8.70
CA SER A 88 1.69 4.25 8.51
C SER A 88 2.26 5.29 7.56
N ALA A 89 1.37 5.98 6.84
CA ALA A 89 1.69 7.10 5.98
C ALA A 89 0.79 8.28 6.35
N SER A 90 1.37 9.46 6.51
CA SER A 90 0.65 10.65 6.94
C SER A 90 1.25 11.93 6.36
N THR A 91 0.40 12.92 6.11
CA THR A 91 0.78 14.29 5.75
C THR A 91 -0.32 15.27 6.20
N PRO A 92 0.00 16.52 6.56
CA PRO A 92 -1.00 17.48 7.00
C PRO A 92 -2.13 17.71 5.98
N GLY A 93 -3.38 17.76 6.45
CA GLY A 93 -4.57 17.95 5.61
C GLY A 93 -5.13 16.66 4.99
N TYR A 94 -4.47 15.52 5.20
CA TYR A 94 -4.88 14.21 4.71
C TYR A 94 -5.16 13.25 5.86
N GLN A 95 -6.00 12.25 5.60
CA GLN A 95 -6.24 11.14 6.49
C GLN A 95 -5.00 10.25 6.58
N THR A 96 -4.74 9.70 7.77
CA THR A 96 -3.59 8.81 7.98
C THR A 96 -3.94 7.40 7.52
N TRP A 97 -3.13 6.84 6.63
CA TRP A 97 -3.20 5.43 6.26
C TRP A 97 -2.38 4.59 7.25
N ARG A 98 -2.90 3.44 7.68
CA ARG A 98 -2.22 2.55 8.64
C ARG A 98 -2.58 1.09 8.38
N ASN A 99 -1.57 0.25 8.21
CA ASN A 99 -1.78 -1.17 7.95
C ASN A 99 -0.81 -2.04 8.78
N PRO A 100 -1.29 -3.07 9.49
CA PRO A 100 -0.41 -4.09 10.05
C PRO A 100 0.22 -4.93 8.94
N VAL A 101 1.54 -5.09 9.00
CA VAL A 101 2.33 -5.80 7.99
C VAL A 101 3.11 -6.90 8.67
N GLN A 102 2.90 -8.13 8.21
CA GLN A 102 3.73 -9.26 8.58
C GLN A 102 4.89 -9.40 7.58
N ILE A 103 6.10 -9.39 8.10
CA ILE A 103 7.36 -9.55 7.36
C ILE A 103 7.88 -10.96 7.61
N GLU A 104 8.00 -11.72 6.54
CA GLU A 104 8.53 -13.07 6.55
C GLU A 104 9.99 -13.10 6.09
N SER A 105 10.73 -14.09 6.58
CA SER A 105 12.13 -14.29 6.24
C SER A 105 12.29 -14.51 4.74
N GLY A 106 13.13 -13.72 4.08
CA GLY A 106 13.43 -13.84 2.65
C GLY A 106 12.32 -13.40 1.71
N MET A 107 11.20 -12.90 2.25
CA MET A 107 10.06 -12.44 1.47
C MET A 107 10.08 -10.91 1.34
N SER A 108 9.55 -10.44 0.22
CA SER A 108 9.26 -9.02 0.02
C SER A 108 7.76 -8.76 0.19
N ARG A 109 7.47 -7.65 0.87
CA ARG A 109 6.12 -7.11 0.97
C ARG A 109 6.10 -5.70 0.38
N ALA A 110 5.13 -5.44 -0.48
CA ALA A 110 5.04 -4.17 -1.19
C ALA A 110 3.65 -3.55 -1.04
N TYR A 111 3.63 -2.24 -0.79
CA TYR A 111 2.46 -1.37 -0.86
C TYR A 111 2.74 -0.28 -1.90
N PRO A 112 2.60 -0.58 -3.21
CA PRO A 112 2.99 0.34 -4.28
C PRO A 112 2.05 1.55 -4.43
N SER A 113 0.85 1.47 -3.86
CA SER A 113 -0.26 2.40 -4.09
C SER A 113 -0.90 2.89 -2.79
N VAL A 114 -0.11 3.38 -1.83
CA VAL A 114 -0.67 4.01 -0.62
C VAL A 114 -1.16 5.40 -0.96
N TRP A 115 -2.47 5.57 -1.18
CA TRP A 115 -3.06 6.89 -1.41
C TRP A 115 -3.55 7.48 -0.09
N LEU A 116 -3.08 8.68 0.23
CA LEU A 116 -3.69 9.49 1.27
C LEU A 116 -4.83 10.29 0.66
N PHE A 117 -5.99 10.25 1.30
CA PHE A 117 -7.15 11.06 0.93
C PHE A 117 -7.23 12.31 1.80
N LEU A 118 -7.75 13.39 1.25
CA LEU A 118 -7.97 14.64 1.99
C LEU A 118 -8.89 14.37 3.18
N ALA A 119 -8.53 14.91 4.34
CA ALA A 119 -9.38 14.87 5.53
C ALA A 119 -10.66 15.69 5.35
N THR A 120 -10.63 16.67 4.44
CA THR A 120 -11.80 17.44 4.02
C THR A 120 -11.76 17.61 2.50
N PRO A 121 -12.57 16.86 1.74
CA PRO A 121 -12.67 16.99 0.30
C PRO A 121 -13.06 18.41 -0.11
N ILE A 122 -12.56 18.85 -1.26
CA ILE A 122 -12.74 20.24 -1.74
C ILE A 122 -13.60 20.22 -2.99
N VAL A 123 -14.70 20.96 -2.99
CA VAL A 123 -15.52 21.14 -4.20
C VAL A 123 -14.70 21.87 -5.26
N THR A 124 -14.56 21.27 -6.44
CA THR A 124 -13.83 21.84 -7.57
C THR A 124 -14.73 22.22 -8.74
N ASP A 125 -15.88 21.56 -8.88
CA ASP A 125 -16.85 21.84 -9.93
C ASP A 125 -18.27 21.48 -9.50
N VAL A 126 -19.25 22.22 -10.03
CA VAL A 126 -20.67 21.95 -9.84
C VAL A 126 -21.36 22.23 -11.17
N ARG A 127 -21.94 21.19 -11.77
CA ARG A 127 -22.52 21.29 -13.13
C ARG A 127 -23.73 20.38 -13.33
N PRO A 128 -24.54 20.63 -14.36
CA PRO A 128 -25.54 19.66 -14.81
C PRO A 128 -24.88 18.33 -15.20
N ALA A 129 -25.59 17.24 -14.93
CA ALA A 129 -25.21 15.90 -15.32
C ALA A 129 -25.34 15.73 -16.84
N THR A 130 -24.40 15.00 -17.43
CA THR A 130 -24.55 14.50 -18.79
C THR A 130 -25.55 13.35 -18.83
N ALA A 131 -26.11 13.06 -20.01
CA ALA A 131 -26.99 11.90 -20.20
C ALA A 131 -26.31 10.60 -19.74
N ARG A 132 -25.02 10.42 -20.04
CA ARG A 132 -24.25 9.24 -19.61
C ARG A 132 -24.20 9.10 -18.09
N GLU A 133 -23.97 10.18 -17.36
CA GLU A 133 -23.88 10.16 -15.89
C GLU A 133 -25.24 9.89 -15.23
N LEU A 134 -26.33 10.41 -15.82
CA LEU A 134 -27.69 10.15 -15.35
C LEU A 134 -28.06 8.65 -15.39
N PHE A 135 -27.53 7.92 -16.37
CA PHE A 135 -27.79 6.49 -16.58
C PHE A 135 -26.63 5.57 -16.17
N ALA A 136 -25.54 6.10 -15.61
CA ALA A 136 -24.46 5.26 -15.08
C ALA A 136 -25.00 4.30 -13.99
N PRO A 137 -24.39 3.13 -13.78
CA PRO A 137 -24.85 2.23 -12.72
C PRO A 137 -24.55 2.83 -11.33
N LEU A 138 -25.31 2.42 -10.32
CA LEU A 138 -25.06 2.80 -8.92
C LEU A 138 -23.86 2.05 -8.33
N VAL A 139 -23.54 0.90 -8.91
CA VAL A 139 -22.44 0.03 -8.52
C VAL A 139 -21.59 -0.18 -9.76
N ASP A 140 -20.29 0.07 -9.65
CA ASP A 140 -19.31 -0.21 -10.71
C ASP A 140 -19.40 -1.66 -11.18
N GLU A 141 -19.22 -1.90 -12.49
CA GLU A 141 -19.37 -3.23 -13.10
C GLU A 141 -18.39 -4.28 -12.55
N THR A 142 -17.24 -3.84 -12.01
CA THR A 142 -16.25 -4.71 -11.36
C THR A 142 -16.65 -5.05 -9.92
N LEU A 143 -17.67 -4.39 -9.38
CA LEU A 143 -18.17 -4.58 -8.03
C LEU A 143 -19.54 -5.27 -8.05
N LYS A 144 -19.80 -6.04 -7.00
CA LYS A 144 -21.12 -6.55 -6.67
C LYS A 144 -21.46 -6.09 -5.26
N VAL A 145 -22.63 -5.50 -5.10
CA VAL A 145 -23.20 -5.17 -3.79
C VAL A 145 -24.32 -6.15 -3.47
N ASP A 146 -24.27 -6.77 -2.30
CA ASP A 146 -25.30 -7.68 -1.79
C ASP A 146 -25.76 -7.19 -0.41
N GLY A 147 -26.73 -6.27 -0.42
CA GLY A 147 -27.22 -5.59 0.78
C GLY A 147 -26.12 -4.80 1.48
N THR A 148 -25.46 -5.42 2.46
CA THR A 148 -24.40 -4.82 3.28
C THR A 148 -22.99 -5.20 2.85
N GLU A 149 -22.86 -6.12 1.90
CA GLU A 149 -21.57 -6.65 1.46
C GLU A 149 -21.13 -6.05 0.14
N ILE A 150 -19.82 -5.85 0.02
CA ILE A 150 -19.18 -5.43 -1.21
C ILE A 150 -18.22 -6.52 -1.65
N TRP A 151 -18.35 -6.94 -2.88
CA TRP A 151 -17.55 -7.97 -3.51
C TRP A 151 -16.88 -7.40 -4.74
N HIS A 152 -15.60 -7.70 -4.92
CA HIS A 152 -14.90 -7.44 -6.17
C HIS A 152 -14.98 -8.68 -7.06
N THR A 153 -15.45 -8.50 -8.29
CA THR A 153 -15.60 -9.60 -9.25
C THR A 153 -14.62 -9.42 -10.41
N MET A 154 -13.63 -10.30 -10.49
CA MET A 154 -12.67 -10.33 -11.59
C MET A 154 -12.62 -11.73 -12.19
N ARG A 155 -12.78 -11.81 -13.53
CA ARG A 155 -12.66 -13.07 -14.30
C ARG A 155 -13.53 -14.22 -13.74
N GLY A 156 -14.73 -13.88 -13.27
CA GLY A 156 -15.68 -14.85 -12.71
C GLY A 156 -15.38 -15.29 -11.27
N GLN A 157 -14.35 -14.74 -10.62
CA GLN A 157 -14.09 -14.94 -9.20
C GLN A 157 -14.55 -13.71 -8.42
N SER A 158 -15.34 -13.92 -7.37
CA SER A 158 -15.75 -12.87 -6.45
C SER A 158 -14.98 -12.98 -5.13
N LYS A 159 -14.35 -11.89 -4.72
CA LYS A 159 -13.67 -11.74 -3.43
C LYS A 159 -14.42 -10.72 -2.60
N LEU A 160 -14.77 -11.07 -1.36
CA LEU A 160 -15.34 -10.11 -0.41
C LEU A 160 -14.31 -9.01 -0.15
N ILE A 161 -14.71 -7.75 -0.33
CA ILE A 161 -13.93 -6.58 0.08
C ILE A 161 -14.23 -6.31 1.55
N THR A 162 -15.50 -6.02 1.87
CA THR A 162 -15.93 -5.71 3.25
C THR A 162 -17.43 -5.93 3.44
N ARG A 163 -17.88 -5.83 4.69
CA ARG A 163 -19.29 -5.88 5.10
C ARG A 163 -19.58 -4.74 6.07
N TYR A 164 -20.69 -4.06 5.86
CA TYR A 164 -21.19 -2.99 6.71
C TYR A 164 -22.39 -3.43 7.56
N PHE A 165 -22.81 -2.58 8.50
CA PHE A 165 -24.04 -2.78 9.26
C PHE A 165 -25.28 -2.20 8.57
N GLU A 166 -25.11 -1.15 7.77
CA GLU A 166 -26.16 -0.54 6.94
C GLU A 166 -26.00 -0.94 5.46
N PRO A 167 -27.08 -0.97 4.67
CA PRO A 167 -27.00 -1.30 3.25
C PRO A 167 -26.11 -0.32 2.46
N VAL A 168 -25.32 -0.86 1.54
CA VAL A 168 -24.49 -0.09 0.62
C VAL A 168 -25.38 0.46 -0.50
N GLN A 169 -25.42 1.78 -0.61
CA GLN A 169 -26.33 2.47 -1.52
C GLN A 169 -25.71 2.70 -2.90
N SER A 170 -24.40 2.95 -2.96
CA SER A 170 -23.65 3.10 -4.20
C SER A 170 -22.19 2.76 -3.93
N ALA A 171 -21.49 2.22 -4.93
CA ALA A 171 -20.10 1.85 -4.83
C ALA A 171 -19.39 2.06 -6.17
N VAL A 172 -18.22 2.68 -6.16
CA VAL A 172 -17.43 2.93 -7.37
C VAL A 172 -15.95 2.67 -7.12
N MET A 173 -15.26 2.13 -8.12
CA MET A 173 -13.81 1.98 -8.07
C MET A 173 -13.13 3.34 -8.18
N VAL A 174 -12.16 3.61 -7.31
CA VAL A 174 -11.30 4.79 -7.36
C VAL A 174 -9.88 4.34 -7.68
N GLY A 175 -9.51 4.44 -8.96
CA GLY A 175 -8.30 3.78 -9.47
C GLY A 175 -8.45 2.26 -9.51
N SER A 176 -7.35 1.52 -9.29
CA SER A 176 -7.36 0.05 -9.27
C SER A 176 -7.37 -0.56 -7.86
N GLU A 177 -7.06 0.24 -6.83
CA GLU A 177 -6.77 -0.28 -5.48
C GLU A 177 -7.72 0.24 -4.38
N HIS A 178 -8.70 1.07 -4.73
CA HIS A 178 -9.63 1.64 -3.75
C HIS A 178 -11.08 1.60 -4.23
N VAL A 179 -12.00 1.62 -3.27
CA VAL A 179 -13.45 1.72 -3.52
C VAL A 179 -13.98 2.90 -2.74
N ALA A 180 -14.82 3.73 -3.36
CA ALA A 180 -15.66 4.69 -2.66
C ALA A 180 -17.08 4.16 -2.55
N VAL A 181 -17.68 4.21 -1.36
CA VAL A 181 -19.04 3.72 -1.11
C VAL A 181 -19.89 4.70 -0.33
N GLN A 182 -21.19 4.72 -0.64
CA GLN A 182 -22.16 5.43 0.17
C GLN A 182 -22.89 4.46 1.10
N ILE A 183 -22.91 4.80 2.39
CA ILE A 183 -23.62 4.07 3.43
C ILE A 183 -24.40 5.09 4.27
N GLY A 184 -25.73 5.03 4.21
CA GLY A 184 -26.56 6.04 4.86
C GLY A 184 -26.18 7.45 4.41
N SER A 185 -25.72 8.28 5.36
CA SER A 185 -25.32 9.67 5.12
C SER A 185 -23.80 9.85 5.03
N THR A 186 -23.00 8.79 4.90
CA THR A 186 -21.54 8.91 4.78
C THR A 186 -21.05 8.35 3.46
N ILE A 187 -20.00 8.99 2.93
CA ILE A 187 -19.17 8.42 1.88
C ILE A 187 -17.91 7.90 2.53
N HIS A 188 -17.64 6.62 2.33
CA HIS A 188 -16.42 5.94 2.76
C HIS A 188 -15.50 5.73 1.58
N ILE A 189 -14.20 5.66 1.85
CA ILE A 189 -13.19 5.19 0.91
C ILE A 189 -12.30 4.17 1.63
N LEU A 190 -11.99 3.07 0.96
CA LEU A 190 -11.29 1.93 1.54
C LEU A 190 -10.38 1.25 0.52
N ASP A 191 -9.41 0.51 1.01
CA ASP A 191 -8.53 -0.33 0.21
C ASP A 191 -9.30 -1.57 -0.32
N MET A 192 -8.88 -2.13 -1.45
CA MET A 192 -9.52 -3.29 -2.08
C MET A 192 -9.51 -4.59 -1.27
N ASP A 193 -8.77 -4.63 -0.16
CA ASP A 193 -8.78 -5.74 0.80
C ASP A 193 -9.73 -5.50 1.99
N GLY A 194 -10.49 -4.40 1.97
CA GLY A 194 -11.41 -4.04 3.05
C GLY A 194 -10.79 -3.22 4.16
N THR A 195 -9.48 -3.01 4.13
CA THR A 195 -8.75 -2.24 5.15
C THR A 195 -8.78 -0.74 4.87
N ASN A 196 -8.29 0.04 5.83
CA ASN A 196 -8.24 1.51 5.75
C ASN A 196 -9.57 2.17 5.36
N ASP A 197 -10.68 1.61 5.85
CA ASP A 197 -12.00 2.21 5.71
C ASP A 197 -12.06 3.56 6.44
N GLN A 198 -12.21 4.61 5.64
CA GLN A 198 -12.15 6.00 6.05
C GLN A 198 -13.42 6.73 5.61
N VAL A 199 -14.05 7.46 6.53
CA VAL A 199 -15.13 8.39 6.16
C VAL A 199 -14.51 9.57 5.43
N LEU A 200 -14.83 9.70 4.15
CA LEU A 200 -14.35 10.77 3.28
C LEU A 200 -15.17 12.05 3.46
N MET A 201 -16.50 11.93 3.58
CA MET A 201 -17.40 13.05 3.84
C MET A 201 -18.74 12.59 4.41
N THR A 202 -19.47 13.51 5.05
CA THR A 202 -20.86 13.32 5.50
C THR A 202 -21.80 14.12 4.61
N LEU A 203 -22.85 13.46 4.13
CA LEU A 203 -23.92 14.00 3.31
C LEU A 203 -25.04 14.57 4.20
N PRO A 204 -25.83 15.54 3.69
CA PRO A 204 -26.90 16.16 4.47
C PRO A 204 -28.07 15.21 4.77
N ASP A 205 -28.19 14.09 4.05
CA ASP A 205 -29.27 13.12 4.19
C ASP A 205 -28.80 11.71 3.78
N LYS A 206 -29.65 10.70 4.01
CA LYS A 206 -29.39 9.29 3.64
C LYS A 206 -29.85 8.95 2.22
N ARG A 207 -30.19 9.93 1.37
CA ARG A 207 -30.67 9.64 0.01
C ARG A 207 -29.53 9.03 -0.81
N GLN A 208 -29.84 7.97 -1.54
CA GLN A 208 -28.90 7.34 -2.46
C GLN A 208 -28.47 8.35 -3.53
N ARG A 209 -27.16 8.52 -3.66
CA ARG A 209 -26.50 9.32 -4.69
C ARG A 209 -25.66 8.40 -5.53
N ARG A 210 -25.54 8.71 -6.81
CA ARG A 210 -24.63 7.98 -7.68
C ARG A 210 -23.24 8.55 -7.53
N LEU A 211 -22.28 7.68 -7.22
CA LEU A 211 -20.87 8.01 -7.19
C LEU A 211 -20.29 7.92 -8.61
N LEU A 212 -19.50 8.92 -8.96
CA LEU A 212 -18.82 9.03 -10.25
C LEU A 212 -17.33 9.25 -9.98
N VAL A 213 -16.46 8.74 -10.85
CA VAL A 213 -15.01 8.92 -10.72
C VAL A 213 -14.50 9.51 -12.03
N PRO A 214 -14.47 10.85 -12.16
CA PRO A 214 -13.97 11.51 -13.37
C PRO A 214 -12.48 11.22 -13.62
N ASP A 215 -11.70 11.14 -12.55
CA ASP A 215 -10.29 10.78 -12.54
C ASP A 215 -9.89 10.16 -11.18
N ASP A 216 -8.63 9.76 -11.04
CA ASP A 216 -8.12 9.10 -9.84
C ASP A 216 -7.91 10.06 -8.63
N ARG A 217 -8.21 11.35 -8.78
CA ARG A 217 -8.07 12.37 -7.72
C ARG A 217 -9.39 13.00 -7.30
N THR A 218 -10.47 12.67 -7.98
CA THR A 218 -11.77 13.29 -7.79
C THR A 218 -12.87 12.26 -7.59
N LEU A 219 -13.88 12.66 -6.83
CA LEU A 219 -15.12 11.92 -6.66
C LEU A 219 -16.28 12.85 -6.99
N GLY A 220 -17.11 12.42 -7.94
CA GLY A 220 -18.36 13.08 -8.29
C GLY A 220 -19.53 12.50 -7.52
N LEU A 221 -20.41 13.37 -7.04
CA LEU A 221 -21.71 13.01 -6.49
C LEU A 221 -22.80 13.55 -7.41
N LEU A 222 -23.61 12.64 -7.96
CA LEU A 222 -24.82 13.00 -8.69
C LEU A 222 -26.03 12.97 -7.74
N ASP A 223 -26.65 14.13 -7.54
CA ASP A 223 -27.91 14.31 -6.80
C ASP A 223 -28.94 14.95 -7.74
N GLY A 224 -29.98 14.18 -8.08
CA GLY A 224 -30.95 14.56 -9.12
C GLY A 224 -30.28 14.73 -10.49
N THR A 225 -30.20 15.97 -10.97
CA THR A 225 -29.61 16.33 -12.28
C THR A 225 -28.30 17.11 -12.15
N GLN A 226 -27.77 17.27 -10.94
CA GLN A 226 -26.56 18.03 -10.67
C GLN A 226 -25.43 17.11 -10.21
N VAL A 227 -24.25 17.30 -10.78
CA VAL A 227 -23.01 16.66 -10.37
C VAL A 227 -22.17 17.67 -9.61
N THR A 228 -21.77 17.31 -8.39
CA THR A 228 -20.73 18.03 -7.63
C THR A 228 -19.46 17.21 -7.65
N ILE A 229 -18.36 17.80 -8.11
CA ILE A 229 -17.03 17.17 -8.14
C ILE A 229 -16.22 17.63 -6.94
N TYR A 230 -15.71 16.67 -6.20
CA TYR A 230 -14.81 16.88 -5.08
C TYR A 230 -13.41 16.40 -5.46
N ARG A 231 -12.39 17.23 -5.23
CA ARG A 231 -11.02 16.76 -5.10
C ARG A 231 -10.87 16.01 -3.78
N ILE A 232 -10.33 14.80 -3.85
CA ILE A 232 -10.21 13.88 -2.72
C ILE A 232 -8.75 13.49 -2.41
N ARG A 233 -7.77 13.82 -3.24
CA ARG A 233 -6.33 13.68 -2.94
C ARG A 233 -5.47 14.71 -3.68
#